data_AF-A0A497FSZ8-F1
#
_entry.id   AF-A0A497FSZ8-F1
#
_cell.length_a   1.000
_cell.length_b   1.000
_cell.length_c   1.000
_cell.angle_alpha   90.00
_cell.angle_beta   90.00
_cell.angle_gamma   90.00
#
_symmetry.space_group_name_H-M   'P 1'
#
loop_
_entity.id
_entity.type
_entity.pdbx_description
1 polymer ?
#
loop_
_entity_poly.entity_id
_entity_poly.type
_entity_poly.pdbx_seq_one_letter_code
_entity_poly.pdbx_strand_id
1 'polypeptide(L)'
;MEYCKVLTVCRSGASLYVSCNYAVAPVGEVIFSVLGTDRILYVAIDDDLGKEYAARVVKGSGWNVKKVKVSKKNNASICYFIPKGFAHALGLEKGSKVLVVGYNCKLEVIPISIVLKRLGCFKDPLL
;
A
#
# COMPACT_ATOMS: atom_id res chain seq x y z
N MET A 1 -7.12 -14.94 -9.33
CA MET A 1 -6.65 -14.46 -8.01
C MET A 1 -5.28 -13.84 -8.25
N GLU A 2 -5.16 -12.52 -8.09
CA GLU A 2 -4.06 -11.80 -8.76
C GLU A 2 -2.84 -11.44 -7.93
N TYR A 3 -2.74 -11.73 -6.63
CA TYR A 3 -1.48 -11.87 -5.86
C TYR A 3 -1.89 -11.88 -4.39
N CYS A 4 -1.45 -12.85 -3.59
CA CYS A 4 -1.71 -12.82 -2.15
C CYS A 4 -0.54 -13.48 -1.43
N LYS A 5 0.21 -12.70 -0.67
CA LYS A 5 1.36 -13.21 0.09
C LYS A 5 1.53 -12.48 1.41
N VAL A 6 1.95 -13.23 2.42
CA VAL A 6 2.52 -12.64 3.63
C VAL A 6 3.96 -12.22 3.34
N LEU A 7 4.23 -10.93 3.49
CA LEU A 7 5.54 -10.34 3.27
C LEU A 7 6.10 -9.76 4.57
N THR A 8 7.42 -9.58 4.57
CA THR A 8 8.13 -8.97 5.69
C THR A 8 8.48 -7.53 5.34
N VAL A 9 8.14 -6.61 6.22
CA VAL A 9 8.50 -5.19 6.08
C VAL A 9 10.01 -5.07 6.15
N CYS A 10 10.58 -4.49 5.10
CA CYS A 10 11.99 -4.23 4.97
C CYS A 10 12.29 -2.75 5.26
N ARG A 11 13.57 -2.44 5.47
CA ARG A 11 14.06 -1.06 5.66
C ARG A 11 15.16 -0.75 4.66
N SER A 12 15.11 0.44 4.07
CA SER A 12 16.18 1.03 3.26
C SER A 12 16.36 2.48 3.68
N GLY A 13 17.52 2.81 4.26
CA GLY A 13 17.72 4.08 4.97
C GLY A 13 16.66 4.30 6.05
N ALA A 14 15.98 5.45 6.00
CA ALA A 14 14.91 5.82 6.92
C ALA A 14 13.50 5.36 6.48
N SER A 15 13.39 4.66 5.36
CA SER A 15 12.11 4.28 4.75
C SER A 15 11.83 2.79 4.92
N LEU A 16 10.58 2.46 5.26
CA LEU A 16 10.07 1.09 5.25
C LEU A 16 9.45 0.77 3.90
N TYR A 17 9.51 -0.49 3.49
CA TYR A 17 8.91 -0.93 2.23
C TYR A 17 8.57 -2.42 2.25
N VAL A 18 7.68 -2.82 1.34
CA VAL A 18 7.47 -4.22 0.96
C VAL A 18 7.99 -4.46 -0.45
N SER A 19 8.54 -5.64 -0.70
CA SER A 19 8.98 -6.05 -2.03
C SER A 19 8.13 -7.20 -2.52
N CYS A 20 7.48 -7.05 -3.68
CA CYS A 20 6.66 -8.08 -4.30
C CYS A 20 6.86 -8.13 -5.81
N ASN A 21 6.35 -9.19 -6.44
CA ASN A 21 6.40 -9.34 -7.91
C ASN A 21 5.10 -8.89 -8.58
N TYR A 22 4.13 -8.37 -7.82
CA TYR A 22 2.93 -7.75 -8.37
C TYR A 22 3.21 -6.30 -8.75
N ALA A 23 2.86 -5.95 -9.98
CA ALA A 23 3.06 -4.63 -10.56
C ALA A 23 1.74 -3.88 -10.65
N VAL A 24 1.60 -2.81 -9.86
CA VAL A 24 0.52 -1.81 -10.02
C VAL A 24 0.81 -0.89 -11.21
N ALA A 25 2.08 -0.50 -11.35
CA ALA A 25 2.58 0.37 -12.41
C ALA A 25 4.04 0.01 -12.73
N PRO A 26 4.55 0.32 -13.94
CA PRO A 26 5.96 0.24 -14.29
C PRO A 26 6.90 0.95 -13.30
N VAL A 27 8.15 0.47 -13.26
CA VAL A 27 9.19 1.01 -12.37
C VAL A 27 9.48 2.47 -12.72
N GLY A 28 9.50 3.33 -11.70
CA GLY A 28 9.72 4.75 -11.87
C GLY A 28 8.44 5.56 -12.05
N GLU A 29 7.30 4.91 -12.27
CA GLU A 29 6.01 5.59 -12.30
C GLU A 29 5.54 5.98 -10.90
N VAL A 30 4.66 6.97 -10.88
CA VAL A 30 4.03 7.48 -9.67
C VAL A 30 2.66 6.86 -9.54
N ILE A 31 2.36 6.40 -8.33
CA ILE A 31 1.08 5.81 -7.94
C ILE A 31 0.51 6.60 -6.77
N PHE A 32 -0.78 6.43 -6.49
CA PHE A 32 -1.35 6.91 -5.24
C PHE A 32 -1.26 5.83 -4.17
N SER A 33 -0.94 6.26 -2.95
CA SER A 33 -0.99 5.48 -1.72
C SER A 33 -2.06 6.09 -0.83
N VAL A 34 -3.14 5.35 -0.63
CA VAL A 34 -4.27 5.73 0.20
C VAL A 34 -4.13 5.02 1.53
N LEU A 35 -4.01 5.80 2.61
CA LEU A 35 -3.76 5.28 3.95
C LEU A 35 -5.10 5.20 4.69
N GLY A 36 -5.61 3.99 4.82
CA GLY A 36 -6.70 3.69 5.73
C GLY A 36 -6.20 3.61 7.18
N THR A 37 -7.14 3.48 8.11
CA THR A 37 -6.83 3.26 9.54
C THR A 37 -6.08 1.95 9.79
N ASP A 38 -6.15 1.01 8.86
CA ASP A 38 -5.73 -0.37 9.04
C ASP A 38 -5.01 -0.99 7.83
N ARG A 39 -4.97 -0.28 6.71
CA ARG A 39 -4.36 -0.76 5.45
C ARG A 39 -3.79 0.40 4.63
N ILE A 40 -2.83 0.09 3.76
CA ILE A 40 -2.45 0.95 2.64
C ILE A 40 -3.01 0.35 1.38
N LEU A 41 -3.64 1.17 0.55
CA LEU A 41 -3.99 0.82 -0.81
C LEU A 41 -3.10 1.60 -1.77
N TYR A 42 -2.34 0.89 -2.60
CA TYR A 42 -1.63 1.43 -3.74
C TYR A 42 -2.49 1.27 -4.99
N VAL A 43 -2.61 2.32 -5.79
CA VAL A 43 -3.49 2.38 -6.96
C VAL A 43 -2.83 3.20 -8.06
N ALA A 44 -2.98 2.76 -9.31
CA ALA A 44 -2.41 3.45 -10.47
C ALA A 44 -3.11 4.80 -10.67
N ILE A 45 -2.38 5.83 -11.12
CA ILE A 45 -2.96 7.18 -11.25
C ILE A 45 -4.01 7.23 -12.38
N ASP A 46 -3.80 6.43 -13.41
CA ASP A 46 -4.56 6.37 -14.65
C ASP A 46 -5.79 5.45 -14.59
N ASP A 47 -5.91 4.62 -13.55
CA ASP A 47 -7.14 3.84 -13.31
C ASP A 47 -8.26 4.70 -12.72
N ASP A 48 -9.51 4.23 -12.83
CA ASP A 48 -10.69 5.00 -12.42
C ASP A 48 -10.71 5.34 -10.93
N LEU A 49 -10.21 4.43 -10.08
CA LEU A 49 -10.11 4.66 -8.65
C LEU A 49 -8.98 5.67 -8.34
N GLY A 50 -7.85 5.58 -9.04
CA GLY A 50 -6.77 6.55 -8.96
C GLY A 50 -7.20 7.96 -9.35
N LYS A 51 -7.96 8.09 -10.45
CA LYS A 51 -8.58 9.35 -10.89
C LYS A 51 -9.55 9.90 -9.85
N GLU A 52 -10.35 9.03 -9.23
CA GLU A 52 -11.26 9.42 -8.16
C GLU A 52 -10.50 10.01 -6.97
N TYR A 53 -9.44 9.32 -6.49
CA TYR A 53 -8.60 9.85 -5.42
C TYR A 53 -7.91 11.15 -5.83
N ALA A 54 -7.44 11.28 -7.07
CA ALA A 54 -6.88 12.53 -7.58
C ALA A 54 -7.90 13.67 -7.48
N ALA A 55 -9.15 13.44 -7.91
CA ALA A 55 -10.22 14.42 -7.83
C ALA A 55 -10.54 14.80 -6.38
N ARG A 56 -10.61 13.82 -5.46
CA ARG A 56 -10.83 14.07 -4.02
C ARG A 56 -9.70 14.92 -3.41
N VAL A 57 -8.44 14.65 -3.78
CA VAL A 57 -7.28 15.44 -3.33
C VAL A 57 -7.35 16.88 -3.85
N VAL A 58 -7.66 17.09 -5.14
CA VAL A 58 -7.80 18.43 -5.73
C VAL A 58 -8.94 19.21 -5.08
N LYS A 59 -10.05 18.54 -4.77
CA LYS A 59 -11.21 19.14 -4.09
C LYS A 59 -11.02 19.34 -2.58
N GLY A 60 -9.86 18.94 -2.02
CA GLY A 60 -9.58 19.05 -0.58
C GLY A 60 -10.38 18.08 0.32
N SER A 61 -11.06 17.10 -0.27
CA SER A 61 -11.85 16.08 0.45
C SER A 61 -11.11 14.76 0.65
N GLY A 62 -9.95 14.58 0.01
CA GLY A 62 -9.12 13.40 0.15
C GLY A 62 -8.24 13.46 1.40
N TRP A 63 -8.69 12.86 2.50
CA TRP A 63 -7.82 12.64 3.66
C TRP A 63 -6.92 11.42 3.42
N ASN A 64 -5.64 11.54 3.80
CA ASN A 64 -4.66 10.45 3.85
C ASN A 64 -4.23 9.82 2.51
N VAL A 65 -4.12 10.61 1.44
CA VAL A 65 -3.55 10.16 0.15
C VAL A 65 -2.15 10.73 -0.05
N LYS A 66 -1.19 9.91 -0.52
CA LYS A 66 0.16 10.35 -0.89
C LYS A 66 0.55 9.82 -2.27
N LYS A 67 1.26 10.64 -3.04
CA LYS A 67 1.93 10.19 -4.26
C LYS A 67 3.21 9.44 -3.88
N VAL A 68 3.39 8.23 -4.41
CA VAL A 68 4.54 7.38 -4.13
C VAL A 68 5.15 6.92 -5.44
N LYS A 69 6.48 6.95 -5.54
CA LYS A 69 7.20 6.44 -6.71
C LYS A 69 7.51 4.96 -6.51
N VAL A 70 7.17 4.14 -7.51
CA VAL A 70 7.50 2.72 -7.52
C VAL A 70 8.98 2.55 -7.82
N SER A 71 9.69 1.71 -7.06
CA SER A 71 11.10 1.42 -7.31
C SER A 71 11.34 -0.08 -7.52
N LYS A 72 12.49 -0.43 -8.09
CA LYS A 72 12.94 -1.82 -8.23
C LYS A 72 14.07 -2.09 -7.25
N LYS A 73 14.10 -3.29 -6.65
CA LYS A 73 15.28 -3.80 -5.93
C LYS A 73 15.81 -5.04 -6.65
N ASN A 74 17.11 -5.28 -6.56
CA ASN A 74 17.86 -6.38 -7.20
C ASN A 74 17.01 -7.65 -7.44
N ASN A 75 17.13 -8.25 -8.63
CA ASN A 75 16.35 -9.41 -9.10
C ASN A 75 14.83 -9.18 -9.21
N ALA A 76 14.42 -8.19 -10.00
CA ALA A 76 13.06 -8.06 -10.55
C ALA A 76 11.90 -7.72 -9.59
N SER A 77 12.12 -7.66 -8.27
CA SER A 77 11.04 -7.32 -7.34
C SER A 77 10.74 -5.81 -7.27
N ILE A 78 9.46 -5.49 -7.24
CA ILE A 78 8.91 -4.14 -7.14
C ILE A 78 8.76 -3.76 -5.68
N CYS A 79 9.30 -2.61 -5.31
CA CYS A 79 9.27 -2.06 -3.98
C CYS A 79 8.18 -1.00 -3.85
N TYR A 80 7.33 -1.19 -2.85
CA TYR A 80 6.30 -0.23 -2.45
C TYR A 80 6.68 0.35 -1.09
N PHE A 81 7.06 1.63 -1.09
CA PHE A 81 7.48 2.32 0.12
C PHE A 81 6.29 2.70 0.99
N ILE A 82 6.32 2.21 2.23
CA ILE A 82 5.31 2.44 3.24
C ILE A 82 5.45 3.88 3.76
N PRO A 83 4.41 4.73 3.62
CA PRO A 83 4.48 6.08 4.16
C PRO A 83 4.66 6.09 5.68
N LYS A 84 5.55 6.97 6.16
CA LYS A 84 5.92 7.06 7.58
C LYS A 84 4.73 7.18 8.53
N GLY A 85 3.69 7.93 8.15
CA GLY A 85 2.49 8.12 8.96
C GLY A 85 1.72 6.82 9.20
N PHE A 86 1.58 5.98 8.17
CA PHE A 86 0.98 4.65 8.31
C PHE A 86 1.85 3.72 9.15
N ALA A 87 3.16 3.72 8.89
CA ALA A 87 4.08 2.91 9.66
C ALA A 87 4.02 3.24 11.16
N HIS A 88 3.99 4.53 11.50
CA HIS A 88 3.87 4.98 12.88
C HIS A 88 2.49 4.62 13.49
N ALA A 89 1.40 4.94 12.79
CA ALA A 89 0.04 4.68 13.27
C ALA A 89 -0.22 3.19 13.58
N LEU A 90 0.41 2.30 12.83
CA LEU A 90 0.22 0.85 12.98
C LEU A 90 1.37 0.13 13.66
N GLY A 91 2.34 0.87 14.22
CA GLY A 91 3.50 0.28 14.90
C GLY A 91 4.31 -0.65 14.00
N LEU A 92 4.41 -0.35 12.71
CA LEU A 92 5.19 -1.14 11.77
C LEU A 92 6.67 -0.75 11.84
N GLU A 93 7.50 -1.79 11.89
CA GLU A 93 8.94 -1.68 11.89
C GLU A 93 9.57 -2.72 10.95
N LYS A 94 10.90 -2.70 10.85
CA LYS A 94 11.61 -3.73 10.08
C LYS A 94 11.34 -5.09 10.72
N GLY A 95 10.90 -6.06 9.93
CA GLY A 95 10.58 -7.41 10.42
C GLY A 95 9.10 -7.64 10.69
N SER A 96 8.28 -6.59 10.78
CA SER A 96 6.83 -6.73 10.88
C SER A 96 6.27 -7.52 9.68
N LYS A 97 5.22 -8.31 9.93
CA LYS A 97 4.55 -9.09 8.88
C LYS A 97 3.31 -8.38 8.40
N VAL A 98 3.14 -8.32 7.08
CA VAL A 98 1.98 -7.72 6.42
C VAL A 98 1.42 -8.70 5.40
N LEU A 99 0.10 -8.79 5.31
CA LEU A 99 -0.60 -9.43 4.22
C LEU A 99 -0.63 -8.45 3.05
N VAL A 100 -0.20 -8.91 1.88
CA VAL A 100 -0.19 -8.12 0.66
C VAL A 100 -1.09 -8.79 -0.37
N VAL A 101 -2.08 -8.04 -0.86
CA VAL A 101 -3.10 -8.52 -1.79
C VAL A 101 -3.10 -7.63 -3.03
N GLY A 102 -2.90 -8.23 -4.21
CA GLY A 102 -2.92 -7.53 -5.49
C GLY A 102 -4.10 -7.97 -6.36
N TYR A 103 -4.78 -7.00 -6.99
CA TYR A 103 -5.88 -7.23 -7.94
C TYR A 103 -6.13 -5.96 -8.77
N ASN A 104 -6.43 -6.09 -10.07
CA ASN A 104 -6.91 -4.99 -10.91
C ASN A 104 -6.12 -3.68 -10.75
N CYS A 105 -4.79 -3.73 -10.93
CA CYS A 105 -3.88 -2.58 -10.78
C CYS A 105 -3.89 -1.95 -9.38
N LYS A 106 -4.22 -2.74 -8.35
CA LYS A 106 -4.22 -2.30 -6.95
C LYS A 106 -3.38 -3.24 -6.11
N LEU A 107 -2.76 -2.68 -5.07
CA LEU A 107 -2.03 -3.46 -4.08
C LEU A 107 -2.40 -2.99 -2.67
N GLU A 108 -3.07 -3.85 -1.92
CA GLU A 108 -3.38 -3.64 -0.51
C GLU A 108 -2.27 -4.21 0.38
N VAL A 109 -1.87 -3.45 1.40
CA VAL A 109 -0.89 -3.84 2.42
C VAL A 109 -1.55 -3.70 3.79
N ILE A 110 -1.74 -4.83 4.47
CA ILE A 110 -2.49 -4.92 5.72
C ILE A 110 -1.60 -5.56 6.79
N PRO A 111 -1.35 -4.95 7.95
CA PRO A 111 -0.61 -5.59 9.04
C PRO A 111 -1.28 -6.87 9.50
N ILE A 112 -0.50 -7.95 9.64
CA ILE A 112 -1.05 -9.23 10.13
C ILE A 112 -1.63 -9.09 11.53
N SER A 113 -1.04 -8.26 12.39
CA SER A 113 -1.58 -7.96 13.72
C SER A 113 -3.02 -7.47 13.66
N ILE A 114 -3.39 -6.70 12.63
CA ILE A 114 -4.77 -6.24 12.40
C ILE A 114 -5.62 -7.36 11.85
N VAL A 115 -5.12 -8.12 10.87
CA VAL A 115 -5.85 -9.27 10.31
C VAL A 115 -6.24 -10.23 11.43
N LEU A 116 -5.29 -10.58 12.29
CA LEU A 116 -5.53 -11.48 13.43
C LEU A 116 -6.53 -10.90 14.43
N LYS A 117 -6.45 -9.60 14.74
CA LYS A 117 -7.41 -8.91 15.62
C LYS A 117 -8.82 -8.84 15.03
N ARG A 118 -8.96 -8.91 13.70
CA ARG A 118 -10.23 -8.75 12.98
C ARG A 118 -10.68 -10.01 12.23
N LEU A 119 -10.05 -11.15 12.46
CA LEU A 119 -10.56 -12.44 11.97
C LEU A 119 -11.98 -12.61 12.54
N GLY A 120 -12.99 -12.43 11.68
CA GLY A 120 -14.42 -12.40 12.02
C GLY A 120 -15.12 -11.03 11.94
N CYS A 121 -14.41 -9.90 11.78
CA CYS A 121 -14.97 -8.54 11.87
C CYS A 121 -14.38 -7.55 10.83
N PHE A 122 -14.14 -7.98 9.59
CA PHE A 122 -13.74 -7.03 8.54
C PHE A 122 -14.93 -6.15 8.15
N LYS A 123 -14.76 -4.84 8.31
CA LYS A 123 -15.67 -3.82 7.78
C LYS A 123 -15.10 -3.31 6.46
N ASP A 124 -15.98 -3.10 5.49
CA ASP A 124 -15.63 -2.41 4.25
C ASP A 124 -15.06 -1.02 4.54
N PRO A 125 -14.17 -0.50 3.67
CA PRO A 125 -13.74 0.88 3.78
C PRO A 125 -14.96 1.80 3.78
N LEU A 126 -15.03 2.71 4.76
CA LEU A 126 -16.02 3.78 4.74
C LEU A 126 -15.71 4.69 3.55
N LEU A 127 -16.58 4.63 2.54
CA LEU A 127 -16.49 5.38 1.27
C LEU A 127 -16.75 6.87 1.44
#